data_AF-A0A3N5SEB3-F1
#
_entry.id   AF-A0A3N5SEB3-F1
#
_cell.length_a   1.000
_cell.length_b   1.000
_cell.length_c   1.000
_cell.angle_alpha   90.00
_cell.angle_beta   90.00
_cell.angle_gamma   90.00
#
_symmetry.space_group_name_H-M   'P 1'
#
loop_
_entity.id
_entity.type
_entity.pdbx_description
1 polymer ?
#
loop_
_entity_poly.entity_id
_entity_poly.type
_entity_poly.pdbx_seq_one_letter_code
_entity_poly.pdbx_strand_id
1 'polypeptide(L)'
;MSSNERLAIILAVLVVIYVVSLRVVLWRFLGPFARKTLVVVTLVVIAWGLFNSLTRWDRTFWGWLFASNNELAFGAMMSSLTLMLAGLVALINAWRPVALTARLPWLVLAAAFIFMGLDEYYSIHEASDVWNRLYTFNDVILVLMGAAIFAFERDVLVPLFLVIGVGMLGFGGVVLDEFSNEVPISLGVVELSCTYKTHGIFCTDLSIIEELFELGGSTLILVGFVAYAEKRQSAPRWTVTRRALAALTVFWMLWMLSH
;
A
#
# COMPACT_ATOMS: atom_id res chain seq x y z
N MET A 1 1.10 -20.07 -24.80
CA MET A 1 1.33 -19.43 -23.50
C MET A 1 0.02 -19.39 -22.74
N SER A 2 -0.06 -20.08 -21.60
CA SER A 2 -1.24 -20.12 -20.74
C SER A 2 -1.52 -18.75 -20.09
N SER A 3 -2.73 -18.55 -19.52
CA SER A 3 -3.08 -17.34 -18.75
C SER A 3 -2.05 -17.08 -17.65
N ASN A 4 -1.71 -18.14 -16.90
CA ASN A 4 -0.77 -18.08 -15.78
C ASN A 4 0.65 -17.68 -16.24
N GLU A 5 1.12 -18.19 -17.39
CA GLU A 5 2.43 -17.81 -17.95
C GLU A 5 2.47 -16.34 -18.36
N ARG A 6 1.37 -15.79 -18.93
CA ARG A 6 1.25 -14.36 -19.26
C ARG A 6 1.27 -13.50 -18.01
N LEU A 7 0.48 -13.87 -17.02
CA LEU A 7 0.41 -13.16 -15.74
C LEU A 7 1.79 -13.16 -15.06
N ALA A 8 2.44 -14.32 -14.96
CA ALA A 8 3.77 -14.43 -14.36
C ALA A 8 4.82 -13.55 -15.07
N ILE A 9 4.76 -13.44 -16.41
CA ILE A 9 5.66 -12.55 -17.16
C ILE A 9 5.35 -11.07 -16.86
N ILE A 10 4.08 -10.68 -16.86
CA ILE A 10 3.68 -9.30 -16.54
C ILE A 10 4.13 -8.94 -15.12
N LEU A 11 3.91 -9.83 -14.17
CA LEU A 11 4.33 -9.65 -12.79
C LEU A 11 5.84 -9.56 -12.66
N ALA A 12 6.59 -10.43 -13.33
CA ALA A 12 8.05 -10.34 -13.35
C ALA A 12 8.54 -9.01 -13.93
N VAL A 13 7.91 -8.51 -14.99
CA VAL A 13 8.24 -7.21 -15.60
C VAL A 13 7.89 -6.06 -14.66
N LEU A 14 6.69 -6.07 -14.04
CA LEU A 14 6.27 -5.07 -13.07
C LEU A 14 7.21 -5.04 -11.86
N VAL A 15 7.60 -6.22 -11.34
CA VAL A 15 8.57 -6.36 -10.25
C VAL A 15 9.92 -5.79 -10.66
N VAL A 16 10.42 -6.09 -11.86
CA VAL A 16 11.69 -5.53 -12.34
C VAL A 16 11.61 -4.02 -12.45
N ILE A 17 10.54 -3.47 -13.05
CA ILE A 17 10.34 -2.03 -13.17
C ILE A 17 10.29 -1.40 -11.77
N TYR A 18 9.54 -1.99 -10.84
CA TYR A 18 9.41 -1.52 -9.46
C TYR A 18 10.77 -1.52 -8.75
N VAL A 19 11.49 -2.65 -8.75
CA VAL A 19 12.82 -2.78 -8.11
C VAL A 19 13.83 -1.81 -8.73
N VAL A 20 13.87 -1.68 -10.05
CA VAL A 20 14.78 -0.76 -10.74
C VAL A 20 14.44 0.70 -10.42
N SER A 21 13.16 1.07 -10.42
CA SER A 21 12.69 2.43 -10.11
C SER A 21 13.03 2.80 -8.66
N LEU A 22 12.77 1.89 -7.73
CA LEU A 22 13.16 2.02 -6.32
C LEU A 22 14.67 2.18 -6.15
N ARG A 23 15.46 1.36 -6.84
CA ARG A 23 16.93 1.35 -6.72
C ARG A 23 17.58 2.60 -7.33
N VAL A 24 17.15 3.01 -8.52
CA VAL A 24 17.80 4.07 -9.30
C VAL A 24 17.40 5.46 -8.76
N VAL A 25 16.11 5.65 -8.46
CA VAL A 25 15.59 6.98 -8.16
C VAL A 25 15.62 7.26 -6.66
N LEU A 26 15.26 6.27 -5.84
CA LEU A 26 14.88 6.49 -4.44
C LEU A 26 15.94 6.06 -3.44
N TRP A 27 16.73 5.03 -3.76
CA TRP A 27 17.73 4.46 -2.84
C TRP A 27 18.69 5.49 -2.24
N ARG A 28 19.16 6.44 -3.05
CA ARG A 28 20.12 7.48 -2.63
C ARG A 28 19.57 8.43 -1.57
N PHE A 29 18.25 8.56 -1.46
CA PHE A 29 17.59 9.49 -0.55
C PHE A 29 17.13 8.85 0.76
N LEU A 30 17.19 7.53 0.87
CA LEU A 30 16.72 6.78 2.04
C LEU A 30 17.85 6.52 3.03
N GLY A 31 17.55 6.65 4.33
CA GLY A 31 18.43 6.23 5.40
C GLY A 31 18.53 4.70 5.52
N PRO A 32 19.48 4.16 6.31
CA PRO A 32 19.71 2.73 6.40
C PRO A 32 18.49 1.91 6.83
N PHE A 33 17.68 2.44 7.75
CA PHE A 33 16.49 1.72 8.21
C PHE A 33 15.37 1.79 7.17
N ALA A 34 15.09 2.97 6.61
CA ALA A 34 14.09 3.10 5.54
C ALA A 34 14.40 2.20 4.32
N ARG A 35 15.68 2.07 3.95
CA ARG A 35 16.12 1.11 2.92
C ARG A 35 15.82 -0.33 3.29
N LYS A 36 16.10 -0.73 4.54
CA LYS A 36 15.79 -2.09 5.01
C LYS A 36 14.29 -2.36 4.99
N THR A 37 13.48 -1.42 5.45
CA THR A 37 12.01 -1.51 5.38
C THR A 37 11.56 -1.71 3.94
N LEU A 38 12.03 -0.88 3.01
CA LEU A 38 11.70 -1.00 1.59
C LEU A 38 12.06 -2.38 1.05
N VAL A 39 13.29 -2.85 1.29
CA VAL A 39 13.75 -4.15 0.80
C VAL A 39 12.93 -5.29 1.39
N VAL A 40 12.75 -5.32 2.71
CA VAL A 40 12.03 -6.41 3.38
C VAL A 40 10.59 -6.49 2.89
N VAL A 41 9.87 -5.38 2.90
CA VAL A 41 8.46 -5.38 2.46
C VAL A 41 8.37 -5.72 0.97
N THR A 42 9.21 -5.15 0.12
CA THR A 42 9.23 -5.47 -1.32
C THR A 42 9.52 -6.95 -1.57
N LEU A 43 10.48 -7.55 -0.85
CA LEU A 43 10.78 -8.98 -0.99
C LEU A 43 9.60 -9.85 -0.55
N VAL A 44 8.91 -9.49 0.52
CA VAL A 44 7.71 -10.21 0.97
C VAL A 44 6.60 -10.11 -0.08
N VAL A 45 6.35 -8.92 -0.63
CA VAL A 45 5.34 -8.69 -1.68
C VAL A 45 5.66 -9.48 -2.95
N ILE A 46 6.91 -9.44 -3.42
CA ILE A 46 7.35 -10.22 -4.59
C ILE A 46 7.22 -11.72 -4.34
N ALA A 47 7.70 -12.19 -3.17
CA ALA A 47 7.65 -13.60 -2.83
C ALA A 47 6.21 -14.11 -2.79
N TRP A 48 5.30 -13.34 -2.19
CA TRP A 48 3.87 -13.64 -2.17
C TRP A 48 3.27 -13.64 -3.57
N GLY A 49 3.47 -12.58 -4.37
CA GLY A 49 2.90 -12.47 -5.72
C GLY A 49 3.36 -13.61 -6.63
N LEU A 50 4.66 -13.97 -6.59
CA LEU A 50 5.19 -15.13 -7.31
C LEU A 50 4.58 -16.45 -6.81
N PHE A 51 4.50 -16.62 -5.50
CA PHE A 51 3.95 -17.84 -4.89
C PHE A 51 2.46 -18.04 -5.24
N ASN A 52 1.71 -16.95 -5.29
CA ASN A 52 0.30 -16.91 -5.68
C ASN A 52 0.12 -17.24 -7.17
N SER A 53 0.92 -16.61 -8.03
CA SER A 53 0.83 -16.79 -9.49
C SER A 53 1.18 -18.20 -9.97
N LEU A 54 2.00 -18.92 -9.19
CA LEU A 54 2.46 -20.27 -9.53
C LEU A 54 1.57 -21.38 -8.97
N THR A 55 0.62 -21.06 -8.09
CA THR A 55 -0.15 -22.06 -7.34
C THR A 55 -1.64 -21.73 -7.38
N ARG A 56 -2.49 -22.70 -7.73
CA ARG A 56 -3.94 -22.53 -7.59
C ARG A 56 -4.38 -22.95 -6.19
N TRP A 57 -4.78 -21.95 -5.40
CA TRP A 57 -5.09 -22.11 -3.97
C TRP A 57 -6.54 -22.53 -3.70
N ASP A 58 -7.42 -22.46 -4.71
CA ASP A 58 -8.87 -22.70 -4.68
C ASP A 58 -9.31 -24.07 -4.11
N ARG A 59 -8.39 -25.03 -3.96
CA ARG A 59 -8.68 -26.38 -3.45
C ARG A 59 -7.77 -26.86 -2.33
N THR A 60 -7.03 -25.97 -1.69
CA THR A 60 -6.06 -26.33 -0.65
C THR A 60 -6.51 -25.85 0.73
N PHE A 61 -6.04 -26.49 1.80
CA PHE A 61 -6.28 -26.02 3.17
C PHE A 61 -5.85 -24.56 3.39
N TRP A 62 -4.84 -24.09 2.64
CA TRP A 62 -4.32 -22.73 2.71
C TRP A 62 -5.00 -21.75 1.75
N GLY A 63 -6.10 -22.17 1.10
CA GLY A 63 -6.86 -21.35 0.15
C GLY A 63 -7.34 -20.03 0.73
N TRP A 64 -7.75 -20.02 2.00
CA TRP A 64 -8.20 -18.83 2.70
C TRP A 64 -7.09 -17.77 2.86
N LEU A 65 -5.84 -18.18 3.06
CA LEU A 65 -4.71 -17.29 3.30
C LEU A 65 -4.02 -16.83 2.00
N PHE A 66 -4.01 -17.68 0.96
CA PHE A 66 -3.23 -17.41 -0.24
C PHE A 66 -4.05 -17.22 -1.51
N ALA A 67 -5.36 -17.42 -1.53
CA ALA A 67 -6.16 -17.03 -2.69
C ALA A 67 -6.35 -15.50 -2.69
N SER A 68 -5.84 -14.80 -3.70
CA SER A 68 -5.82 -13.32 -3.77
C SER A 68 -7.19 -12.67 -3.95
N ASN A 69 -8.25 -13.47 -4.09
CA ASN A 69 -9.62 -13.01 -4.27
C ASN A 69 -10.45 -13.09 -2.97
N ASN A 70 -9.80 -13.35 -1.83
CA ASN A 70 -10.44 -13.38 -0.52
C ASN A 70 -9.99 -12.14 0.28
N GLU A 71 -10.93 -11.48 0.95
CA GLU A 71 -10.65 -10.31 1.82
C GLU A 71 -9.74 -10.62 3.02
N LEU A 72 -9.63 -11.90 3.44
CA LEU A 72 -8.68 -12.36 4.47
C LEU A 72 -7.39 -12.94 3.90
N ALA A 73 -7.13 -12.71 2.61
CA ALA A 73 -5.91 -13.16 1.99
C ALA A 73 -4.70 -12.40 2.53
N PHE A 74 -3.54 -13.01 2.36
CA PHE A 74 -2.25 -12.43 2.74
C PHE A 74 -2.00 -11.06 2.10
N GLY A 75 -2.59 -10.78 0.92
CA GLY A 75 -2.53 -9.48 0.26
C GLY A 75 -3.12 -8.37 1.14
N ALA A 76 -4.45 -8.39 1.31
CA ALA A 76 -5.19 -7.56 2.27
C ALA A 76 -4.56 -7.50 3.68
N MET A 77 -4.12 -8.63 4.27
CA MET A 77 -3.46 -8.61 5.59
C MET A 77 -2.16 -7.78 5.59
N MET A 78 -1.35 -7.90 4.53
CA MET A 78 -0.10 -7.14 4.40
C MET A 78 -0.36 -5.68 4.03
N SER A 79 -1.41 -5.40 3.25
CA SER A 79 -1.88 -4.06 2.92
C SER A 79 -2.33 -3.35 4.20
N SER A 80 -3.19 -4.00 4.99
CA SER A 80 -3.61 -3.57 6.32
C SER A 80 -2.43 -3.27 7.24
N LEU A 81 -1.46 -4.20 7.34
CA LEU A 81 -0.27 -4.01 8.17
C LEU A 81 0.54 -2.78 7.73
N THR A 82 0.79 -2.64 6.43
CA THR A 82 1.62 -1.56 5.91
C THR A 82 0.95 -0.19 6.07
N LEU A 83 -0.37 -0.11 5.84
CA LEU A 83 -1.19 1.07 6.11
C LEU A 83 -1.20 1.43 7.60
N MET A 84 -1.43 0.44 8.48
CA MET A 84 -1.40 0.63 9.94
C MET A 84 -0.03 1.16 10.41
N LEU A 85 1.07 0.58 9.92
CA LEU A 85 2.41 1.06 10.23
C LEU A 85 2.64 2.48 9.68
N ALA A 86 2.15 2.81 8.49
CA ALA A 86 2.25 4.17 7.96
C ALA A 86 1.52 5.16 8.88
N GLY A 87 0.30 4.82 9.32
CA GLY A 87 -0.46 5.63 10.26
C GLY A 87 0.25 5.84 11.60
N LEU A 88 0.85 4.78 12.16
CA LEU A 88 1.64 4.85 13.39
C LEU A 88 2.90 5.70 13.24
N VAL A 89 3.62 5.60 12.11
CA VAL A 89 4.80 6.43 11.86
C VAL A 89 4.39 7.89 11.65
N ALA A 90 3.27 8.16 10.99
CA ALA A 90 2.70 9.50 10.88
C ALA A 90 2.36 10.08 12.26
N LEU A 91 1.77 9.27 13.15
CA LEU A 91 1.51 9.64 14.54
C LEU A 91 2.81 10.00 15.28
N ILE A 92 3.85 9.18 15.14
CA ILE A 92 5.17 9.47 15.71
C ILE A 92 5.73 10.81 15.17
N ASN A 93 5.55 11.09 13.88
CA ASN A 93 6.00 12.34 13.26
C ASN A 93 5.20 13.56 13.73
N ALA A 94 3.92 13.39 14.08
CA ALA A 94 3.08 14.42 14.69
C ALA A 94 3.50 14.78 16.12
N TRP A 95 4.08 13.84 16.88
CA TRP A 95 4.50 14.06 18.28
C TRP A 95 5.84 14.79 18.43
N ARG A 96 6.47 15.20 17.33
CA ARG A 96 7.70 16.01 17.38
C ARG A 96 7.43 17.38 18.01
N PRO A 97 8.43 17.99 18.67
CA PRO A 97 8.27 19.30 19.31
C PRO A 97 8.28 20.46 18.29
N VAL A 98 7.32 20.45 17.36
CA VAL A 98 7.09 21.49 16.34
C VAL A 98 5.77 22.21 16.61
N ALA A 99 5.49 23.31 15.90
CA ALA A 99 4.22 24.04 16.01
C ALA A 99 3.02 23.16 15.63
N LEU A 100 1.85 23.40 16.23
CA LEU A 100 0.64 22.60 15.99
C LEU A 100 0.26 22.54 14.50
N THR A 101 0.42 23.63 13.76
CA THR A 101 0.15 23.71 12.32
C THR A 101 1.00 22.74 11.50
N ALA A 102 2.24 22.48 11.91
CA ALA A 102 3.11 21.48 11.29
C ALA A 102 2.78 20.04 11.75
N ARG A 103 2.05 19.87 12.86
CA ARG A 103 1.60 18.55 13.36
C ARG A 103 0.28 18.10 12.74
N LEU A 104 -0.63 19.04 12.45
CA LEU A 104 -1.97 18.74 11.95
C LEU A 104 -1.96 17.84 10.70
N PRO A 105 -1.13 18.09 9.66
CA PRO A 105 -1.08 17.20 8.50
C PRO A 105 -0.70 15.76 8.89
N TRP A 106 0.25 15.60 9.80
CA TRP A 106 0.66 14.28 10.28
C TRP A 106 -0.43 13.58 11.09
N LEU A 107 -1.23 14.31 11.87
CA LEU A 107 -2.37 13.75 12.60
C LEU A 107 -3.48 13.28 11.65
N VAL A 108 -3.77 14.06 10.61
CA VAL A 108 -4.75 13.69 9.59
C VAL A 108 -4.28 12.45 8.83
N LEU A 109 -3.01 12.41 8.40
CA LEU A 109 -2.43 11.22 7.77
C LEU A 109 -2.48 10.01 8.71
N ALA A 110 -2.16 10.19 10.00
CA ALA A 110 -2.22 9.10 10.97
C ALA A 110 -3.63 8.51 11.08
N ALA A 111 -4.65 9.37 11.23
CA ALA A 111 -6.04 8.94 11.30
C ALA A 111 -6.48 8.24 10.01
N ALA A 112 -6.15 8.80 8.84
CA ALA A 112 -6.53 8.24 7.55
C ALA A 112 -5.88 6.86 7.32
N PHE A 113 -4.58 6.71 7.54
CA PHE A 113 -3.90 5.42 7.31
C PHE A 113 -4.26 4.36 8.34
N ILE A 114 -4.54 4.73 9.60
CA ILE A 114 -5.08 3.78 10.59
C ILE A 114 -6.47 3.33 10.16
N PHE A 115 -7.34 4.26 9.74
CA PHE A 115 -8.67 3.92 9.25
C PHE A 115 -8.60 3.00 8.03
N MET A 116 -7.82 3.34 7.00
CA MET A 116 -7.66 2.49 5.82
C MET A 116 -7.08 1.12 6.17
N GLY A 117 -6.12 1.03 7.10
CA GLY A 117 -5.60 -0.26 7.54
C GLY A 117 -6.63 -1.12 8.29
N LEU A 118 -7.56 -0.51 9.03
CA LEU A 118 -8.68 -1.22 9.64
C LEU A 118 -9.73 -1.62 8.61
N ASP A 119 -10.04 -0.70 7.70
CA ASP A 119 -10.99 -0.91 6.62
C ASP A 119 -10.56 -2.07 5.73
N GLU A 120 -9.29 -2.12 5.35
CA GLU A 120 -8.71 -3.21 4.56
C GLU A 120 -8.87 -4.58 5.22
N TYR A 121 -8.74 -4.65 6.55
CA TYR A 121 -8.82 -5.92 7.27
C TYR A 121 -10.26 -6.37 7.56
N TYR A 122 -11.16 -5.41 7.76
CA TYR A 122 -12.55 -5.66 8.13
C TYR A 122 -13.55 -5.44 6.99
N SER A 123 -13.05 -5.10 5.80
CA SER A 123 -13.82 -4.76 4.61
C SER A 123 -14.96 -3.77 4.89
N ILE A 124 -14.71 -2.74 5.72
CA ILE A 124 -15.79 -1.85 6.23
C ILE A 124 -16.46 -1.11 5.05
N HIS A 125 -15.67 -0.78 4.03
CA HIS A 125 -16.12 -0.09 2.83
C HIS A 125 -17.14 -0.87 2.00
N GLU A 126 -17.14 -2.20 2.07
CA GLU A 126 -18.14 -3.04 1.39
C GLU A 126 -19.56 -2.82 1.93
N ALA A 127 -19.70 -2.25 3.13
CA ALA A 127 -21.00 -1.89 3.70
C ALA A 127 -21.61 -0.62 3.06
N SER A 128 -20.94 0.02 2.09
CA SER A 128 -21.32 1.33 1.55
C SER A 128 -21.22 1.38 0.02
N ASP A 129 -22.34 1.61 -0.67
CA ASP A 129 -22.40 1.73 -2.15
C ASP A 129 -21.61 2.92 -2.75
N VAL A 130 -21.10 3.82 -1.90
CA VAL A 130 -20.37 5.03 -2.32
C VAL A 130 -18.90 5.03 -1.89
N TRP A 131 -18.36 3.87 -1.52
CA TRP A 131 -17.00 3.74 -1.00
C TRP A 131 -15.94 4.30 -1.95
N ASN A 132 -16.04 4.01 -3.25
CA ASN A 132 -15.10 4.47 -4.29
C ASN A 132 -14.96 6.01 -4.32
N ARG A 133 -16.07 6.73 -4.15
CA ARG A 133 -16.10 8.20 -4.08
C ARG A 133 -15.47 8.71 -2.79
N LEU A 134 -15.72 8.03 -1.67
CA LEU A 134 -15.12 8.38 -0.38
C LEU A 134 -13.59 8.18 -0.41
N TYR A 135 -13.13 7.10 -1.03
CA TYR A 135 -11.71 6.82 -1.24
C TYR A 135 -11.04 7.84 -2.16
N THR A 136 -11.67 8.16 -3.29
CA THR A 136 -11.17 9.22 -4.18
C THR A 136 -11.05 10.57 -3.45
N PHE A 137 -12.03 10.90 -2.61
CA PHE A 137 -11.97 12.12 -1.80
C PHE A 137 -10.87 12.07 -0.74
N ASN A 138 -10.70 10.92 -0.08
CA ASN A 138 -9.62 10.69 0.87
C ASN A 138 -8.24 10.86 0.19
N ASP A 139 -8.03 10.32 -1.01
CA ASP A 139 -6.79 10.46 -1.76
C ASP A 139 -6.42 11.92 -2.04
N VAL A 140 -7.40 12.74 -2.42
CA VAL A 140 -7.21 14.19 -2.57
C VAL A 140 -6.76 14.82 -1.26
N ILE A 141 -7.38 14.46 -0.13
CA ILE A 141 -6.97 14.95 1.19
C ILE A 141 -5.54 14.52 1.50
N LEU A 142 -5.17 13.26 1.27
CA LEU A 142 -3.82 12.75 1.51
C LEU A 142 -2.78 13.56 0.72
N VAL A 143 -3.03 13.80 -0.57
CA VAL A 143 -2.13 14.61 -1.42
C VAL A 143 -2.00 16.05 -0.89
N LEU A 144 -3.11 16.68 -0.48
CA LEU A 144 -3.08 18.01 0.13
C LEU A 144 -2.29 18.04 1.44
N MET A 145 -2.39 16.99 2.27
CA MET A 145 -1.58 16.88 3.48
C MET A 145 -0.08 16.72 3.16
N GLY A 146 0.27 15.99 2.11
CA GLY A 146 1.64 15.93 1.60
C GLY A 146 2.17 17.31 1.19
N ALA A 147 1.36 18.08 0.45
CA ALA A 147 1.70 19.45 0.07
C ALA A 147 1.84 20.37 1.30
N ALA A 148 0.98 20.22 2.30
CA ALA A 148 1.08 20.95 3.56
C ALA A 148 2.38 20.61 4.32
N ILE A 149 2.76 19.33 4.39
CA ILE A 149 4.05 18.92 4.97
C ILE A 149 5.21 19.57 4.23
N PHE A 150 5.19 19.58 2.89
CA PHE A 150 6.21 20.29 2.12
C PHE A 150 6.27 21.79 2.45
N ALA A 151 5.11 22.45 2.55
CA ALA A 151 5.03 23.87 2.85
C ALA A 151 5.64 24.21 4.22
N PHE A 152 5.37 23.40 5.24
CA PHE A 152 5.85 23.64 6.61
C PHE A 152 7.27 23.13 6.88
N GLU A 153 7.64 21.99 6.31
CA GLU A 153 8.87 21.26 6.68
C GLU A 153 9.93 21.27 5.58
N ARG A 154 9.59 21.73 4.36
CA ARG A 154 10.44 21.76 3.16
C ARG A 154 11.05 20.41 2.80
N ASP A 155 10.36 19.32 3.14
CA ASP A 155 10.78 17.96 2.79
C ASP A 155 10.06 17.50 1.52
N VAL A 156 10.82 17.20 0.47
CA VAL A 156 10.30 16.79 -0.85
C VAL A 156 10.02 15.28 -0.90
N LEU A 157 10.63 14.49 -0.01
CA LEU A 157 10.48 13.04 -0.10
C LEU A 157 9.08 12.62 0.34
N VAL A 158 8.59 13.13 1.47
CA VAL A 158 7.24 12.80 1.96
C VAL A 158 6.15 13.01 0.90
N PRO A 159 5.97 14.21 0.31
CA PRO A 159 4.94 14.41 -0.71
C PRO A 159 5.18 13.55 -1.97
N LEU A 160 6.43 13.32 -2.37
CA LEU A 160 6.73 12.49 -3.53
C LEU A 160 6.30 11.04 -3.32
N PHE A 161 6.69 10.43 -2.20
CA PHE A 161 6.30 9.07 -1.84
C PHE A 161 4.80 8.96 -1.61
N LEU A 162 4.18 9.99 -1.02
CA LEU A 162 2.75 10.02 -0.79
C LEU A 162 1.95 10.10 -2.10
N VAL A 163 2.31 10.99 -3.02
CA VAL A 163 1.62 11.13 -4.32
C VAL A 163 1.75 9.86 -5.15
N ILE A 164 2.96 9.30 -5.25
CA ILE A 164 3.16 8.06 -6.01
C ILE A 164 2.41 6.91 -5.34
N GLY A 165 2.51 6.78 -4.02
CA GLY A 165 1.87 5.70 -3.30
C GLY A 165 0.35 5.76 -3.32
N VAL A 166 -0.24 6.94 -3.11
CA VAL A 166 -1.69 7.18 -3.23
C VAL A 166 -2.15 6.92 -4.66
N GLY A 167 -1.39 7.36 -5.67
CA GLY A 167 -1.70 7.07 -7.07
C GLY A 167 -1.69 5.57 -7.38
N MET A 168 -0.82 4.79 -6.74
CA MET A 168 -0.82 3.33 -6.86
C MET A 168 -1.99 2.69 -6.11
N LEU A 169 -2.28 3.10 -4.88
CA LEU A 169 -3.43 2.64 -4.09
C LEU A 169 -4.74 2.88 -4.85
N GLY A 170 -5.02 4.12 -5.25
CA GLY A 170 -6.27 4.46 -5.96
C GLY A 170 -6.36 3.84 -7.35
N PHE A 171 -5.23 3.61 -8.03
CA PHE A 171 -5.26 2.84 -9.29
C PHE A 171 -5.54 1.36 -9.05
N GLY A 172 -4.97 0.76 -8.00
CA GLY A 172 -5.27 -0.60 -7.56
C GLY A 172 -6.73 -0.71 -7.10
N GLY A 173 -6.99 -0.32 -5.86
CA GLY A 173 -8.26 -0.55 -5.16
C GLY A 173 -9.47 0.24 -5.63
N VAL A 174 -9.39 1.02 -6.71
CA VAL A 174 -10.57 1.63 -7.32
C VAL A 174 -10.64 1.31 -8.80
N VAL A 175 -9.60 1.65 -9.56
CA VAL A 175 -9.63 1.49 -11.01
C VAL A 175 -9.46 0.03 -11.42
N LEU A 176 -8.49 -0.69 -10.84
CA LEU A 176 -8.31 -2.10 -11.16
C LEU A 176 -9.38 -2.97 -10.51
N ASP A 177 -9.85 -2.64 -9.31
CA ASP A 177 -10.95 -3.36 -8.65
C ASP A 177 -12.26 -3.26 -9.45
N GLU A 178 -12.70 -2.06 -9.85
CA GLU A 178 -13.89 -1.92 -10.70
C GLU A 178 -13.71 -2.66 -12.03
N PHE A 179 -12.52 -2.58 -12.63
CA PHE A 179 -12.23 -3.24 -13.90
C PHE A 179 -12.18 -4.77 -13.77
N SER A 180 -11.67 -5.31 -12.66
CA SER A 180 -11.54 -6.75 -12.40
C SER A 180 -12.89 -7.39 -12.06
N ASN A 181 -13.78 -6.63 -11.40
CA ASN A 181 -15.16 -6.99 -11.06
C ASN A 181 -16.18 -6.76 -12.20
N GLU A 182 -15.69 -6.64 -13.44
CA GLU A 182 -16.51 -6.50 -14.65
C GLU A 182 -17.40 -5.23 -14.68
N VAL A 183 -17.09 -4.24 -13.84
CA VAL A 183 -17.78 -2.94 -13.84
C VAL A 183 -17.22 -2.08 -14.98
N PRO A 184 -18.08 -1.50 -15.84
CA PRO A 184 -17.60 -0.61 -16.90
C PRO A 184 -17.04 0.69 -16.33
N ILE A 185 -15.79 1.01 -16.67
CA ILE A 185 -15.14 2.27 -16.30
C ILE A 185 -15.27 3.24 -17.47
N SER A 186 -15.92 4.37 -17.24
CA SER A 186 -16.05 5.44 -18.22
C SER A 186 -14.98 6.51 -18.02
N LEU A 187 -13.97 6.53 -18.89
CA LEU A 187 -12.95 7.58 -18.97
C LEU A 187 -13.33 8.59 -20.06
N GLY A 188 -14.42 9.31 -19.83
CA GLY A 188 -14.95 10.31 -20.76
C GLY A 188 -15.59 9.66 -22.00
N VAL A 189 -14.82 9.55 -23.08
CA VAL A 189 -15.29 8.94 -24.36
C VAL A 189 -14.89 7.49 -24.53
N VAL A 190 -14.06 6.96 -23.63
CA VAL A 190 -13.60 5.56 -23.66
C VAL A 190 -14.27 4.81 -22.53
N GLU A 191 -15.05 3.78 -22.86
CA GLU A 191 -15.53 2.79 -21.90
C GLU A 191 -14.59 1.58 -21.92
N LEU A 192 -14.04 1.25 -20.76
CA LEU A 192 -13.22 0.07 -20.53
C LEU A 192 -14.04 -0.92 -19.71
N SER A 193 -14.21 -2.14 -20.21
CA SER A 193 -14.89 -3.21 -19.48
C SER A 193 -14.17 -4.54 -19.67
N CYS A 194 -14.01 -5.31 -18.60
CA CYS A 194 -13.50 -6.67 -18.65
C CYS A 194 -14.67 -7.63 -18.43
N THR A 195 -15.25 -8.21 -19.49
CA THR A 195 -16.47 -9.05 -19.35
C THR A 195 -16.19 -10.52 -19.07
N TYR A 196 -14.93 -10.96 -19.16
CA TYR A 196 -14.50 -12.34 -18.88
C TYR A 196 -12.98 -12.48 -18.93
N LYS A 197 -12.38 -11.93 -20.01
CA LYS A 197 -10.94 -11.92 -20.26
C LYS A 197 -10.51 -10.64 -20.96
N THR A 198 -9.36 -10.11 -20.57
CA THR A 198 -8.64 -9.08 -21.33
C THR A 198 -7.25 -9.59 -21.69
N HIS A 199 -6.82 -9.40 -22.93
CA HIS A 199 -5.51 -9.86 -23.43
C HIS A 199 -5.13 -11.34 -23.14
N GLY A 200 -6.13 -12.20 -22.93
CA GLY A 200 -5.97 -13.62 -22.62
C GLY A 200 -5.76 -13.95 -21.14
N ILE A 201 -5.95 -12.97 -20.24
CA ILE A 201 -5.92 -13.10 -18.77
C ILE A 201 -7.38 -12.99 -18.26
N PHE A 202 -7.77 -13.82 -17.30
CA PHE A 202 -9.10 -13.71 -16.68
C PHE A 202 -9.19 -12.43 -15.85
N CYS A 203 -10.35 -11.76 -15.88
CA CYS A 203 -10.53 -10.50 -15.15
C CYS A 203 -10.26 -10.68 -13.64
N THR A 204 -10.72 -11.81 -13.08
CA THR A 204 -10.46 -12.21 -11.69
C THR A 204 -8.98 -12.42 -11.36
N ASP A 205 -8.14 -12.77 -12.34
CA ASP A 205 -6.70 -12.94 -12.13
C ASP A 205 -5.98 -11.57 -12.03
N LEU A 206 -6.65 -10.47 -12.38
CA LEU A 206 -6.12 -9.12 -12.23
C LEU A 206 -6.12 -8.64 -10.78
N SER A 207 -6.85 -9.31 -9.86
CA SER A 207 -6.80 -8.99 -8.42
C SER A 207 -5.40 -9.13 -7.84
N ILE A 208 -4.56 -10.02 -8.39
CA ILE A 208 -3.15 -10.11 -7.98
C ILE A 208 -2.39 -8.82 -8.35
N ILE A 209 -2.72 -8.21 -9.50
CA ILE A 209 -2.08 -6.97 -9.93
C ILE A 209 -2.57 -5.82 -9.06
N GLU A 210 -3.86 -5.74 -8.81
CA GLU A 210 -4.51 -4.79 -7.89
C GLU A 210 -3.80 -4.78 -6.52
N GLU A 211 -3.75 -5.93 -5.86
CA GLU A 211 -3.08 -6.14 -4.57
C GLU A 211 -1.60 -5.73 -4.59
N LEU A 212 -0.89 -5.99 -5.69
CA LEU A 212 0.51 -5.56 -5.84
C LEU A 212 0.65 -4.05 -5.98
N PHE A 213 -0.29 -3.39 -6.64
CA PHE A 213 -0.33 -1.93 -6.70
C PHE A 213 -0.62 -1.35 -5.33
N GLU A 214 -1.54 -1.94 -4.59
CA GLU A 214 -1.89 -1.47 -3.26
C GLU A 214 -0.75 -1.63 -2.27
N LEU A 215 -0.18 -2.84 -2.18
CA LEU A 215 0.99 -3.14 -1.36
C LEU A 215 2.20 -2.29 -1.78
N GLY A 216 2.40 -2.07 -3.08
CA GLY A 216 3.45 -1.20 -3.58
C GLY A 216 3.25 0.25 -3.12
N GLY A 217 2.01 0.74 -3.23
CA GLY A 217 1.64 2.09 -2.85
C GLY A 217 1.78 2.35 -1.35
N SER A 218 1.22 1.47 -0.51
CA SER A 218 1.33 1.54 0.95
C SER A 218 2.79 1.42 1.42
N THR A 219 3.60 0.57 0.77
CA THR A 219 5.04 0.44 1.06
C THR A 219 5.79 1.73 0.79
N LEU A 220 5.55 2.38 -0.35
CA LEU A 220 6.17 3.65 -0.69
C LEU A 220 5.85 4.73 0.35
N ILE A 221 4.58 4.83 0.76
CA ILE A 221 4.13 5.77 1.78
C ILE A 221 4.83 5.50 3.11
N LEU A 222 4.80 4.25 3.58
CA LEU A 222 5.47 3.83 4.81
C LEU A 222 6.96 4.19 4.78
N VAL A 223 7.65 3.88 3.69
CA VAL A 223 9.08 4.17 3.53
C VAL A 223 9.34 5.68 3.54
N GLY A 224 8.50 6.49 2.90
CA GLY A 224 8.57 7.94 2.94
C GLY A 224 8.45 8.48 4.38
N PHE A 225 7.48 7.98 5.14
CA PHE A 225 7.26 8.40 6.53
C PHE A 225 8.39 7.95 7.47
N VAL A 226 8.88 6.73 7.28
CA VAL A 226 10.02 6.16 8.03
C VAL A 226 11.30 6.92 7.73
N ALA A 227 11.57 7.25 6.46
CA ALA A 227 12.73 8.05 6.08
C ALA A 227 12.69 9.44 6.69
N TYR A 228 11.50 10.05 6.74
CA TYR A 228 11.31 11.34 7.40
C TYR A 228 11.56 11.25 8.90
N ALA A 229 11.03 10.22 9.57
CA ALA A 229 11.25 9.99 11.00
C ALA A 229 12.75 9.75 11.31
N GLU A 230 13.42 8.89 10.54
CA GLU A 230 14.85 8.59 10.67
C GLU A 230 15.71 9.85 10.54
N LYS A 231 15.35 10.74 9.61
CA LYS A 231 16.08 12.00 9.37
C LYS A 231 15.85 13.06 10.46
N ARG A 232 14.65 13.11 11.05
CA ARG A 232 14.24 14.22 11.93
C ARG A 232 14.33 13.90 13.42
N GLN A 233 14.48 12.64 13.81
CA GLN A 233 14.57 12.25 15.22
C GLN A 233 16.03 12.17 15.69
N SER A 234 16.24 12.43 16.99
CA SER A 234 17.53 12.17 17.62
C SER A 234 17.77 10.66 17.75
N ALA A 235 19.03 10.22 17.73
CA ALA A 235 19.40 8.80 17.79
C ALA A 235 18.76 8.01 18.95
N PRO A 236 18.64 8.56 20.19
CA PRO A 236 17.94 7.88 21.27
C PRO A 236 16.45 7.68 20.98
N ARG A 237 15.75 8.73 20.51
CA ARG A 237 14.32 8.66 20.17
C ARG A 237 14.09 7.68 19.02
N TRP A 238 14.94 7.72 17.99
CA TRP A 238 14.85 6.82 16.86
C TRP A 238 14.99 5.34 17.26
N THR A 239 15.84 5.04 18.24
CA THR A 239 15.98 3.67 18.75
C THR A 239 14.71 3.17 19.44
N VAL A 240 14.06 4.02 20.23
CA VAL A 240 12.76 3.71 20.84
C VAL A 240 11.69 3.52 19.77
N THR A 241 11.62 4.44 18.80
CA THR A 241 10.67 4.37 17.68
C THR A 241 10.80 3.07 16.89
N ARG A 242 12.01 2.65 16.52
CA ARG A 242 12.22 1.38 15.80
C ARG A 242 11.74 0.16 16.58
N ARG A 243 11.98 0.12 17.90
CA ARG A 243 11.52 -0.97 18.77
C ARG A 243 10.00 -0.98 18.89
N ALA A 244 9.38 0.20 19.04
CA ALA A 244 7.94 0.34 19.07
C ALA A 244 7.29 -0.11 17.76
N LEU A 245 7.84 0.30 16.60
CA LEU A 245 7.34 -0.15 15.29
C LEU A 245 7.45 -1.66 15.12
N ALA A 246 8.57 -2.27 15.54
CA ALA A 246 8.73 -3.72 15.48
C ALA A 246 7.71 -4.44 16.40
N ALA A 247 7.53 -3.96 17.63
CA ALA A 247 6.56 -4.54 18.56
C ALA A 247 5.12 -4.40 18.04
N LEU A 248 4.75 -3.24 17.47
CA LEU A 248 3.44 -3.00 16.89
C LEU A 248 3.21 -3.83 15.62
N THR A 249 4.25 -4.05 14.81
CA THR A 249 4.18 -4.97 13.66
C THR A 249 3.84 -6.38 14.12
N VAL A 250 4.55 -6.88 15.15
CA VAL A 250 4.29 -8.22 15.71
C VAL A 250 2.90 -8.29 16.32
N PHE A 251 2.50 -7.28 17.10
CA PHE A 251 1.18 -7.23 17.72
C PHE A 251 0.06 -7.27 16.67
N TRP A 252 0.13 -6.42 15.64
CA TRP A 252 -0.91 -6.36 14.61
C TRP A 252 -0.98 -7.66 13.81
N MET A 253 0.17 -8.23 13.44
CA MET A 253 0.21 -9.54 12.79
C MET A 253 -0.43 -10.64 13.64
N LEU A 254 -0.12 -10.70 14.94
CA LEU A 254 -0.72 -11.69 15.84
C LEU A 254 -2.23 -11.48 16.01
N TRP A 255 -2.68 -10.23 16.05
CA TRP A 255 -4.11 -9.89 16.13
C TRP A 255 -4.87 -10.36 14.89
N MET A 256 -4.34 -10.08 13.71
CA MET A 256 -4.95 -10.52 12.44
C MET A 256 -4.94 -12.04 12.29
N LEU A 257 -3.92 -12.74 12.83
CA LEU A 257 -3.86 -14.20 12.79
C LEU A 257 -4.77 -14.89 13.82
N SER A 258 -5.32 -14.15 14.79
CA SER A 258 -6.18 -14.71 15.84
C SER A 258 -7.67 -14.54 15.60
N HIS A 259 -8.06 -13.84 14.53
CA HIS A 259 -9.44 -13.56 14.15
C HIS A 259 -9.69 -14.08 12.73
#